data_AF-A0A1G5XAJ7-F1
#
_entry.id   AF-A0A1G5XAJ7-F1
#
_cell.length_a   1.000
_cell.length_b   1.000
_cell.length_c   1.000
_cell.angle_alpha   90.00
_cell.angle_beta   90.00
_cell.angle_gamma   90.00
#
_symmetry.space_group_name_H-M   'P 1'
#
loop_
_entity.id
_entity.type
_entity.pdbx_description
1 polymer ?
#
loop_
_entity_poly.entity_id
_entity_poly.type
_entity_poly.pdbx_seq_one_letter_code
_entity_poly.pdbx_strand_id
1 'polypeptide(L)'
;MAKDKLKSTNKKQMMNAIYLILIISNIILFIGLIGYYSKTGINVQLQTYEYFSSVVPTVIIIGFITAKLSGLREKGGLLYELGALIMITIISIMTSYFGEKANTAELFGPYLEMFRILSITLIFILLATMLKPFKEIIRGKFTKRNIFVCFIIFALLALYATYFTIDVDGAPANVRCMVVMISGLFGGPFVGIPVGIISAAYRFSMGGVTALPCAVSTVISGIVGSLFFILNDKKFPRPLEAIIIMFLFTGFEMLMVVVMTPSDISFPFIHNLYPEMLFASVVGIILFSLAIKTRKEDMESSNGEKESIIEELKDNLDSSDEIKALKDEIRTLKKDIENLKKE
;
A
#
# COMPACT_ATOMS: atom_id res chain seq x y z
N MET A 1 28.60 12.63 -11.53
CA MET A 1 27.77 13.85 -11.68
C MET A 1 26.93 13.89 -12.97
N ALA A 2 27.51 13.85 -14.17
CA ALA A 2 26.72 13.84 -15.42
C ALA A 2 25.92 12.52 -15.65
N LYS A 3 26.54 11.36 -15.37
CA LYS A 3 25.85 10.05 -15.44
C LYS A 3 24.72 9.90 -14.42
N ASP A 4 24.88 10.44 -13.22
CA ASP A 4 23.87 10.37 -12.15
C ASP A 4 22.68 11.29 -12.45
N LYS A 5 22.94 12.48 -13.00
CA LYS A 5 21.89 13.38 -13.51
C LYS A 5 21.13 12.73 -14.66
N LEU A 6 21.81 12.13 -15.64
CA LEU A 6 21.16 11.44 -16.76
C LEU A 6 20.28 10.27 -16.30
N LYS A 7 20.77 9.46 -15.35
CA LYS A 7 20.01 8.33 -14.78
C LYS A 7 18.78 8.79 -14.01
N SER A 8 18.89 9.88 -13.25
CA SER A 8 17.78 10.51 -12.54
C SER A 8 16.72 11.06 -13.51
N THR A 9 17.14 11.74 -14.57
CA THR A 9 16.24 12.24 -15.62
C THR A 9 15.48 11.11 -16.30
N ASN A 10 16.15 10.02 -16.68
CA ASN A 10 15.50 8.88 -17.34
C ASN A 10 14.47 8.19 -16.42
N LYS A 11 14.76 8.05 -15.13
CA LYS A 11 13.80 7.50 -14.16
C LYS A 11 12.54 8.36 -14.07
N LYS A 12 12.70 9.69 -13.98
CA LYS A 12 11.57 10.62 -13.90
C LYS A 12 10.74 10.61 -15.18
N GLN A 13 11.37 10.55 -16.35
CA GLN A 13 10.67 10.43 -17.63
C GLN A 13 9.84 9.14 -17.70
N MET A 14 10.42 8.01 -17.30
CA MET A 14 9.72 6.73 -17.30
C MET A 14 8.53 6.73 -16.32
N MET A 15 8.69 7.32 -15.13
CA MET A 15 7.61 7.48 -14.16
C MET A 15 6.47 8.36 -14.72
N ASN A 16 6.82 9.47 -15.37
CA ASN A 16 5.83 10.35 -16.02
C ASN A 16 5.10 9.64 -17.16
N ALA A 17 5.79 8.80 -17.94
CA ALA A 17 5.15 8.02 -19.00
C ALA A 17 4.13 7.02 -18.45
N ILE A 18 4.44 6.34 -17.33
CA ILE A 18 3.49 5.44 -16.67
C ILE A 18 2.26 6.22 -16.18
N TYR A 19 2.47 7.35 -15.50
CA TYR A 19 1.35 8.21 -15.06
C TYR A 19 0.51 8.69 -16.25
N LEU A 20 1.14 9.09 -17.35
CA LEU A 20 0.44 9.55 -18.55
C LEU A 20 -0.44 8.44 -19.14
N ILE A 21 0.08 7.21 -19.26
CA ILE A 21 -0.69 6.05 -19.73
C ILE A 21 -1.91 5.83 -18.84
N LEU A 22 -1.72 5.84 -17.52
CA LEU A 22 -2.83 5.61 -16.58
C LEU A 22 -3.86 6.74 -16.62
N ILE A 23 -3.43 8.01 -16.73
CA ILE A 23 -4.33 9.17 -16.86
C ILE A 23 -5.14 9.06 -18.15
N ILE A 24 -4.49 8.80 -19.29
CA ILE A 24 -5.18 8.62 -20.58
C ILE A 24 -6.19 7.47 -20.49
N SER A 25 -5.81 6.37 -19.84
CA SER A 25 -6.70 5.22 -19.64
C SER A 25 -7.97 5.61 -18.86
N ASN A 26 -7.82 6.41 -17.80
CA ASN A 26 -8.96 6.92 -17.03
C ASN A 26 -9.83 7.86 -17.87
N ILE A 27 -9.23 8.78 -18.64
CA ILE A 27 -9.98 9.68 -19.53
C ILE A 27 -10.81 8.88 -20.54
N ILE A 28 -10.22 7.86 -21.17
CA ILE A 28 -10.93 6.98 -22.10
C ILE A 28 -12.10 6.27 -21.42
N LEU A 29 -11.88 5.71 -20.22
CA LEU A 29 -12.94 5.07 -19.43
C LEU A 29 -14.11 6.03 -19.17
N PHE A 30 -13.82 7.23 -18.67
CA PHE A 30 -14.85 8.22 -18.33
C PHE A 30 -15.63 8.71 -19.56
N ILE A 31 -14.94 8.95 -20.68
CA ILE A 31 -15.61 9.28 -21.95
C ILE A 31 -16.53 8.13 -22.39
N GLY A 32 -16.07 6.88 -22.29
CA GLY A 32 -16.86 5.70 -22.60
C GLY A 32 -18.11 5.58 -21.72
N LEU A 33 -17.96 5.78 -20.41
CA LEU A 33 -19.07 5.77 -19.45
C LEU A 33 -20.09 6.87 -19.77
N ILE A 34 -19.66 8.12 -19.97
CA ILE A 34 -20.55 9.23 -20.33
C ILE A 34 -21.32 8.93 -21.63
N GLY A 35 -20.63 8.39 -22.65
CA GLY A 35 -21.24 8.02 -23.92
C GLY A 35 -22.26 6.88 -23.79
N TYR A 36 -22.00 5.89 -22.93
CA TYR A 36 -22.92 4.80 -22.64
C TYR A 36 -24.19 5.29 -21.94
N TYR A 37 -24.05 6.05 -20.84
CA TYR A 37 -25.20 6.55 -20.08
C TYR A 37 -26.07 7.53 -20.89
N SER A 38 -25.43 8.33 -21.75
CA SER A 38 -26.15 9.23 -22.65
C SER A 38 -27.02 8.49 -23.68
N LYS A 39 -26.63 7.26 -24.09
CA LYS A 39 -27.40 6.42 -25.01
C LYS A 39 -28.52 5.63 -24.34
N THR A 40 -28.36 5.24 -23.08
CA THR A 40 -29.36 4.47 -22.33
C THR A 40 -30.45 5.32 -21.67
N GLY A 41 -30.40 6.64 -21.82
CA GLY A 41 -31.40 7.56 -21.25
C GLY A 41 -31.27 7.76 -19.74
N ILE A 42 -30.20 7.24 -19.14
CA ILE A 42 -29.86 7.47 -17.73
C ILE A 42 -29.34 8.90 -17.60
N ASN A 43 -29.95 9.69 -16.70
CA ASN A 43 -29.66 11.12 -16.58
C ASN A 43 -28.28 11.36 -15.96
N VAL A 44 -27.27 11.48 -16.83
CA VAL A 44 -25.83 11.62 -16.52
C VAL A 44 -25.55 12.75 -15.54
N GLN A 45 -26.30 13.86 -15.60
CA GLN A 45 -26.03 15.04 -14.76
C GLN A 45 -26.28 14.80 -13.27
N LEU A 46 -27.29 13.99 -12.91
CA LEU A 46 -27.65 13.76 -11.50
C LEU A 46 -26.76 12.67 -10.87
N GLN A 47 -26.55 11.56 -11.58
CA GLN A 47 -25.72 10.45 -11.07
C GLN A 47 -24.23 10.78 -11.05
N THR A 48 -23.70 11.47 -12.07
CA THR A 48 -22.29 11.92 -12.04
C THR A 48 -22.06 12.90 -10.89
N TYR A 49 -23.07 13.70 -10.53
CA TYR A 49 -23.03 14.56 -9.34
C TYR A 49 -23.06 13.75 -8.03
N GLU A 50 -23.84 12.67 -7.94
CA GLU A 50 -23.83 11.74 -6.80
C GLU A 50 -22.47 11.02 -6.64
N TYR A 51 -21.85 10.58 -7.73
CA TYR A 51 -20.49 10.03 -7.69
C TYR A 51 -19.44 11.06 -7.29
N PHE A 52 -19.49 12.27 -7.85
CA PHE A 52 -18.56 13.33 -7.48
C PHE A 52 -18.76 13.78 -6.03
N SER A 53 -20.01 13.88 -5.56
CA SER A 53 -20.36 14.31 -4.20
C SER A 53 -20.15 13.23 -3.13
N SER A 54 -20.08 11.94 -3.49
CA SER A 54 -19.73 10.87 -2.54
C SER A 54 -18.22 10.62 -2.49
N VAL A 55 -17.54 10.61 -3.64
CA VAL A 55 -16.12 10.24 -3.74
C VAL A 55 -15.20 11.42 -3.38
N VAL A 56 -15.48 12.64 -3.86
CA VAL A 56 -14.60 13.79 -3.64
C VAL A 56 -14.56 14.20 -2.17
N PRO A 57 -15.70 14.30 -1.44
CA PRO A 57 -15.66 14.58 -0.01
C PRO A 57 -15.03 13.45 0.79
N THR A 58 -15.20 12.18 0.41
CA THR A 58 -14.54 11.06 1.10
C THR A 58 -13.02 11.09 0.91
N VAL A 59 -12.54 11.37 -0.29
CA VAL A 59 -11.09 11.53 -0.58
C VAL A 59 -10.53 12.78 0.09
N ILE A 60 -11.28 13.88 0.14
CA ILE A 60 -10.90 15.11 0.86
C ILE A 60 -10.91 14.89 2.36
N ILE A 61 -11.92 14.23 2.93
CA ILE A 61 -12.04 13.93 4.37
C ILE A 61 -10.94 12.96 4.76
N ILE A 62 -10.69 11.89 4.01
CA ILE A 62 -9.59 10.96 4.29
C ILE A 62 -8.24 11.64 4.10
N GLY A 63 -8.06 12.46 3.06
CA GLY A 63 -6.86 13.27 2.85
C GLY A 63 -6.63 14.29 3.96
N PHE A 64 -7.70 14.91 4.47
CA PHE A 64 -7.68 15.87 5.57
C PHE A 64 -7.42 15.20 6.92
N ILE A 65 -8.09 14.08 7.20
CA ILE A 65 -7.84 13.21 8.36
C ILE A 65 -6.38 12.76 8.32
N THR A 66 -5.90 12.23 7.20
CA THR A 66 -4.50 11.77 7.02
C THR A 66 -3.48 12.90 7.19
N ALA A 67 -3.73 14.07 6.61
CA ALA A 67 -2.85 15.24 6.74
C ALA A 67 -2.81 15.76 8.18
N LYS A 68 -3.97 15.83 8.85
CA LYS A 68 -4.10 16.36 10.22
C LYS A 68 -3.66 15.35 11.29
N LEU A 69 -3.74 14.06 11.02
CA LEU A 69 -3.16 12.99 11.85
C LEU A 69 -1.64 13.05 11.88
N SER A 70 -0.99 13.48 10.79
CA SER A 70 0.47 13.66 10.79
C SER A 70 0.94 14.76 11.75
N GLY A 71 0.08 15.76 12.02
CA GLY A 71 0.33 16.79 13.04
C GLY A 71 -0.06 16.38 14.47
N LEU A 72 -0.99 15.43 14.64
CA LEU A 72 -1.40 14.92 15.96
C LEU A 72 -0.47 13.81 16.48
N ARG A 73 0.30 13.19 15.58
CA ARG A 73 1.32 12.19 15.90
C ARG A 73 2.47 12.72 16.77
N GLU A 74 2.71 14.04 16.76
CA GLU A 74 3.65 14.67 17.69
C GLU A 74 3.25 14.58 19.17
N LYS A 75 2.01 14.17 19.50
CA LYS A 75 1.53 14.08 20.89
C LYS A 75 1.27 12.66 21.43
N GLY A 76 1.59 11.62 20.66
CA GLY A 76 1.79 10.25 21.16
C GLY A 76 0.54 9.43 21.51
N GLY A 77 0.64 8.11 21.27
CA GLY A 77 -0.11 7.08 22.00
C GLY A 77 -0.80 6.00 21.16
N LEU A 78 -0.44 4.73 21.42
CA LEU A 78 -1.15 3.49 21.02
C LEU A 78 -2.68 3.58 21.25
N LEU A 79 -3.10 4.40 22.21
CA LEU A 79 -4.49 4.70 22.55
C LEU A 79 -5.29 5.33 21.39
N TYR A 80 -4.64 6.14 20.55
CA TYR A 80 -5.29 6.79 19.40
C TYR A 80 -5.42 5.84 18.20
N GLU A 81 -4.44 4.97 17.99
CA GLU A 81 -4.53 3.90 16.98
C GLU A 81 -5.60 2.87 17.37
N LEU A 82 -5.65 2.48 18.66
CA LEU A 82 -6.74 1.68 19.20
C LEU A 82 -8.08 2.43 19.10
N GLY A 83 -8.11 3.72 19.42
CA GLY A 83 -9.31 4.55 19.33
C GLY A 83 -9.87 4.64 17.92
N ALA A 84 -9.00 4.74 16.90
CA ALA A 84 -9.41 4.72 15.50
C ALA A 84 -9.94 3.35 15.07
N LEU A 85 -9.28 2.25 15.47
CA LEU A 85 -9.76 0.88 15.23
C LEU A 85 -11.10 0.60 15.93
N ILE A 86 -11.27 1.08 17.17
CA ILE A 86 -12.51 0.96 17.93
C ILE A 86 -13.61 1.79 17.28
N MET A 87 -13.34 3.02 16.85
CA MET A 87 -14.32 3.86 16.14
C MET A 87 -14.74 3.24 14.80
N ILE A 88 -13.80 2.72 14.02
CA ILE A 88 -14.07 2.01 12.76
C ILE A 88 -14.92 0.75 13.02
N THR A 89 -14.62 0.02 14.08
CA THR A 89 -15.36 -1.18 14.48
C THR A 89 -16.77 -0.82 14.95
N ILE A 90 -16.92 0.25 15.74
CA ILE A 90 -18.23 0.77 16.19
C ILE A 90 -19.05 1.27 15.01
N ILE A 91 -18.44 1.99 14.05
CA ILE A 91 -19.12 2.43 12.83
C ILE A 91 -19.56 1.22 11.98
N SER A 92 -18.73 0.17 11.89
CA SER A 92 -19.08 -1.09 11.19
C SER A 92 -20.22 -1.86 11.89
N ILE A 93 -20.22 -1.89 13.23
CA ILE A 93 -21.29 -2.51 14.02
C ILE A 93 -22.58 -1.70 13.94
N MET A 94 -22.49 -0.37 14.03
CA MET A 94 -23.64 0.54 13.94
C MET A 94 -24.28 0.48 12.56
N THR A 95 -23.48 0.43 11.48
CA THR A 95 -24.00 0.27 10.11
C THR A 95 -24.62 -1.11 9.88
N SER A 96 -24.07 -2.17 10.48
CA SER A 96 -24.69 -3.50 10.48
C SER A 96 -26.00 -3.57 11.28
N TYR A 97 -26.13 -2.82 12.39
CA TYR A 97 -27.30 -2.84 13.29
C TYR A 97 -28.44 -1.93 12.80
N PHE A 98 -28.11 -0.76 12.23
CA PHE A 98 -29.11 0.18 11.69
C PHE A 98 -29.47 -0.08 10.22
N GLY A 99 -28.72 -0.92 9.51
CA GLY A 99 -29.01 -1.34 8.14
C GLY A 99 -30.36 -2.08 7.98
N GLU A 100 -30.90 -2.67 9.04
CA GLU A 100 -32.20 -3.38 8.97
C GLU A 100 -33.42 -2.45 8.83
N LYS A 101 -33.28 -1.12 9.00
CA LYS A 101 -34.43 -0.19 9.08
C LYS A 101 -34.50 0.92 8.02
N ALA A 102 -33.54 1.00 7.10
CA ALA A 102 -33.59 1.96 6.01
C ALA A 102 -32.99 1.35 4.73
N ASN A 103 -33.48 1.78 3.56
CA ASN A 103 -32.89 1.48 2.24
C ASN A 103 -31.42 1.91 2.07
N THR A 104 -30.75 2.33 3.15
CA THR A 104 -29.31 2.55 3.25
C THR A 104 -28.50 1.27 3.18
N ALA A 105 -29.08 0.10 3.48
CA ALA A 105 -28.39 -1.18 3.39
C ALA A 105 -28.06 -1.60 1.95
N GLU A 106 -28.93 -1.30 0.97
CA GLU A 106 -28.63 -1.55 -0.45
C GLU A 106 -27.48 -0.66 -0.95
N LEU A 107 -27.45 0.61 -0.52
CA LEU A 107 -26.43 1.56 -0.97
C LEU A 107 -25.06 1.34 -0.30
N PHE A 108 -25.03 1.08 1.02
CA PHE A 108 -23.78 0.96 1.79
C PHE A 108 -23.33 -0.49 2.06
N GLY A 109 -24.20 -1.48 1.88
CA GLY A 109 -23.89 -2.89 2.12
C GLY A 109 -22.61 -3.36 1.41
N PRO A 110 -22.48 -3.17 0.08
CA PRO A 110 -21.29 -3.56 -0.66
C PRO A 110 -20.00 -2.90 -0.15
N TYR A 111 -20.07 -1.62 0.25
CA TYR A 111 -18.93 -0.88 0.81
C TYR A 111 -18.49 -1.43 2.16
N LEU A 112 -19.44 -1.77 3.04
CA LEU A 112 -19.15 -2.32 4.37
C LEU A 112 -18.54 -3.71 4.25
N GLU A 113 -19.06 -4.53 3.35
CA GLU A 113 -18.50 -5.84 3.08
C GLU A 113 -17.10 -5.73 2.43
N MET A 114 -16.88 -4.78 1.52
CA MET A 114 -15.56 -4.50 0.96
C MET A 114 -14.60 -4.06 2.05
N PHE A 115 -15.08 -3.22 2.96
CA PHE A 115 -14.33 -2.77 4.12
C PHE A 115 -13.99 -3.93 5.07
N ARG A 116 -14.87 -4.92 5.24
CA ARG A 116 -14.59 -6.15 6.01
C ARG A 116 -13.45 -6.95 5.38
N ILE A 117 -13.51 -7.22 4.07
CA ILE A 117 -12.46 -7.96 3.35
C ILE A 117 -11.13 -7.19 3.41
N LEU A 118 -11.19 -5.88 3.22
CA LEU A 118 -10.04 -4.98 3.34
C LEU A 118 -9.43 -5.03 4.75
N SER A 119 -10.27 -4.91 5.79
CA SER A 119 -9.81 -4.87 7.18
C SER A 119 -9.04 -6.14 7.55
N ILE A 120 -9.57 -7.31 7.20
CA ILE A 120 -8.89 -8.59 7.45
C ILE A 120 -7.54 -8.63 6.70
N THR A 121 -7.56 -8.25 5.42
CA THR A 121 -6.35 -8.20 4.59
C THR A 121 -5.29 -7.27 5.20
N LEU A 122 -5.69 -6.08 5.64
CA LEU A 122 -4.81 -5.11 6.28
C LEU A 122 -4.29 -5.60 7.61
N ILE A 123 -5.10 -6.21 8.47
CA ILE A 123 -4.64 -6.78 9.75
C ILE A 123 -3.48 -7.75 9.50
N PHE A 124 -3.64 -8.68 8.55
CA PHE A 124 -2.55 -9.62 8.25
C PHE A 124 -1.32 -8.94 7.64
N ILE A 125 -1.50 -7.94 6.78
CA ILE A 125 -0.39 -7.15 6.25
C ILE A 125 0.34 -6.40 7.38
N LEU A 126 -0.38 -5.77 8.30
CA LEU A 126 0.17 -5.04 9.45
C LEU A 126 0.91 -5.98 10.40
N LEU A 127 0.34 -7.15 10.68
CA LEU A 127 1.04 -8.20 11.43
C LEU A 127 2.31 -8.63 10.72
N ALA A 128 2.29 -8.75 9.39
CA ALA A 128 3.49 -9.06 8.62
C ALA A 128 4.57 -7.97 8.76
N THR A 129 4.22 -6.68 8.87
CA THR A 129 5.20 -5.60 9.13
C THR A 129 5.94 -5.73 10.47
N MET A 130 5.42 -6.54 11.40
CA MET A 130 6.07 -6.81 12.68
C MET A 130 7.21 -7.84 12.57
N LEU A 131 7.21 -8.65 11.50
CA LEU A 131 8.18 -9.70 11.27
C LEU A 131 9.56 -9.13 10.91
N LYS A 132 10.62 -9.80 11.37
CA LYS A 132 12.01 -9.40 11.10
C LYS A 132 12.30 -9.19 9.59
N PRO A 133 11.87 -10.08 8.67
CA PRO A 133 12.11 -9.90 7.24
C PRO A 133 11.50 -8.61 6.66
N PHE A 134 10.28 -8.25 7.07
CA PHE A 134 9.62 -7.01 6.65
C PHE A 134 10.36 -5.78 7.19
N LYS A 135 10.73 -5.79 8.48
CA LYS A 135 11.50 -4.70 9.09
C LYS A 135 12.84 -4.48 8.38
N GLU A 136 13.53 -5.55 8.01
CA GLU A 136 14.78 -5.47 7.27
C GLU A 136 14.57 -4.92 5.84
N ILE A 137 13.46 -5.23 5.16
CA ILE A 137 13.10 -4.59 3.89
C ILE A 137 12.82 -3.09 4.06
N ILE A 138 12.10 -2.70 5.11
CA ILE A 138 11.85 -1.27 5.42
C ILE A 138 13.19 -0.53 5.62
N ARG A 139 14.20 -1.20 6.18
CA ARG A 139 15.59 -0.70 6.32
C ARG A 139 16.42 -0.75 5.03
N GLY A 140 15.85 -1.18 3.91
CA GLY A 140 16.53 -1.29 2.63
C GLY A 140 17.36 -2.57 2.44
N LYS A 141 17.23 -3.57 3.31
CA LYS A 141 17.96 -4.84 3.23
C LYS A 141 17.15 -5.92 2.51
N PHE A 142 17.26 -5.89 1.17
CA PHE A 142 16.59 -6.82 0.25
C PHE A 142 17.35 -8.14 0.08
N THR A 143 17.55 -8.89 1.17
CA THR A 143 18.17 -10.23 1.09
C THR A 143 17.24 -11.23 0.40
N LYS A 144 17.78 -12.27 -0.24
CA LYS A 144 16.98 -13.34 -0.89
C LYS A 144 15.97 -13.96 0.07
N ARG A 145 16.37 -14.20 1.33
CA ARG A 145 15.49 -14.70 2.39
C ARG A 145 14.34 -13.74 2.68
N ASN A 146 14.62 -12.44 2.80
CA ASN A 146 13.58 -11.46 3.11
C ASN A 146 12.57 -11.31 1.97
N ILE A 147 13.06 -11.24 0.73
CA ILE A 147 12.24 -11.22 -0.48
C ILE A 147 11.35 -12.46 -0.55
N PHE A 148 11.91 -13.65 -0.32
CA PHE A 148 11.15 -14.91 -0.39
C PHE A 148 10.04 -14.99 0.65
N VAL A 149 10.30 -14.58 1.90
CA VAL A 149 9.26 -14.53 2.94
C VAL A 149 8.17 -13.53 2.58
N CYS A 150 8.53 -12.35 2.05
CA CYS A 150 7.54 -11.36 1.62
C CYS A 150 6.71 -11.86 0.44
N PHE A 151 7.34 -12.55 -0.52
CA PHE A 151 6.65 -13.22 -1.61
C PHE A 151 5.60 -14.20 -1.10
N ILE A 152 5.94 -15.10 -0.17
CA ILE A 152 4.97 -16.05 0.39
C ILE A 152 3.80 -15.33 1.06
N ILE A 153 4.08 -14.34 1.91
CA ILE A 153 3.05 -13.61 2.64
C ILE A 153 2.11 -12.87 1.68
N PHE A 154 2.67 -12.13 0.72
CA PHE A 154 1.86 -11.40 -0.25
C PHE A 154 1.13 -12.33 -1.24
N ALA A 155 1.70 -13.48 -1.59
CA ALA A 155 1.00 -14.47 -2.42
C ALA A 155 -0.23 -15.03 -1.68
N LEU A 156 -0.10 -15.40 -0.41
CA LEU A 156 -1.24 -15.87 0.40
C LEU A 156 -2.31 -14.79 0.56
N LEU A 157 -1.90 -13.55 0.81
CA LEU A 157 -2.83 -12.43 0.95
C LEU A 157 -3.51 -12.07 -0.38
N ALA A 158 -2.79 -12.13 -1.48
CA ALA A 158 -3.35 -11.84 -2.79
C ALA A 158 -4.30 -12.96 -3.23
N LEU A 159 -4.01 -14.23 -2.92
CA LEU A 159 -4.94 -15.35 -3.11
C LEU A 159 -6.19 -15.19 -2.24
N TYR A 160 -6.03 -14.82 -0.95
CA TYR A 160 -7.15 -14.49 -0.06
C TYR A 160 -8.01 -13.37 -0.66
N ALA A 161 -7.41 -12.26 -1.06
CA ALA A 161 -8.10 -11.12 -1.67
C ALA A 161 -8.69 -11.45 -3.06
N THR A 162 -8.25 -12.53 -3.71
CA THR A 162 -8.82 -13.03 -4.96
C THR A 162 -10.04 -13.91 -4.71
N TYR A 163 -9.95 -14.77 -3.68
CA TYR A 163 -10.98 -15.74 -3.35
C TYR A 163 -12.18 -15.09 -2.68
N PHE A 164 -11.94 -14.20 -1.71
CA PHE A 164 -13.00 -13.49 -1.01
C PHE A 164 -13.44 -12.28 -1.81
N THR A 165 -14.58 -12.44 -2.48
CA THR A 165 -15.21 -11.42 -3.32
C THR A 165 -16.61 -11.13 -2.82
N ILE A 166 -17.13 -9.97 -3.18
CA ILE A 166 -18.56 -9.66 -3.06
C ILE A 166 -19.13 -9.69 -4.46
N ASP A 167 -20.34 -10.24 -4.59
CA ASP A 167 -21.06 -10.17 -5.84
C ASP A 167 -21.78 -8.82 -5.93
N VAL A 168 -21.34 -7.99 -6.87
CA VAL A 168 -21.97 -6.70 -7.19
C VAL A 168 -22.53 -6.81 -8.59
N ASP A 169 -23.84 -6.99 -8.69
CA ASP A 169 -24.60 -7.18 -9.94
C ASP A 169 -24.04 -8.26 -10.88
N GLY A 170 -23.61 -9.39 -10.31
CA GLY A 170 -23.06 -10.53 -11.06
C GLY A 170 -21.56 -10.42 -11.34
N ALA A 171 -20.87 -9.40 -10.81
CA ALA A 171 -19.44 -9.20 -10.95
C ALA A 171 -18.70 -9.30 -9.61
N PRO A 172 -17.57 -10.05 -9.54
CA PRO A 172 -16.83 -10.23 -8.29
C PRO A 172 -15.97 -9.01 -7.92
N ALA A 173 -16.47 -8.18 -7.01
CA ALA A 173 -15.75 -7.07 -6.37
C ALA A 173 -14.69 -7.60 -5.40
N ASN A 174 -13.48 -7.02 -5.43
CA ASN A 174 -12.35 -7.50 -4.63
C ASN A 174 -11.26 -6.42 -4.44
N VAL A 175 -10.27 -6.72 -3.60
CA VAL A 175 -9.10 -5.85 -3.35
C VAL A 175 -7.79 -6.45 -3.86
N ARG A 176 -7.85 -7.40 -4.80
CA ARG A 176 -6.70 -8.17 -5.29
C ARG A 176 -5.61 -7.29 -5.87
N CYS A 177 -5.97 -6.43 -6.84
CA CYS A 177 -4.99 -5.60 -7.53
C CYS A 177 -4.25 -4.67 -6.56
N MET A 178 -4.94 -4.17 -5.52
CA MET A 178 -4.32 -3.41 -4.43
C MET A 178 -3.24 -4.22 -3.69
N VAL A 179 -3.53 -5.45 -3.26
CA VAL A 179 -2.54 -6.29 -2.56
C VAL A 179 -1.33 -6.58 -3.46
N VAL A 180 -1.59 -6.90 -4.74
CA VAL A 180 -0.53 -7.16 -5.72
C VAL A 180 0.31 -5.90 -5.97
N MET A 181 -0.32 -4.73 -6.10
CA MET A 181 0.37 -3.43 -6.27
C MET A 181 1.27 -3.15 -5.07
N ILE A 182 0.74 -3.28 -3.86
CA ILE A 182 1.50 -3.11 -2.61
C ILE A 182 2.71 -4.04 -2.58
N SER A 183 2.54 -5.30 -2.97
CA SER A 183 3.64 -6.27 -2.98
C SER A 183 4.78 -5.87 -3.93
N GLY A 184 4.45 -5.26 -5.08
CA GLY A 184 5.43 -4.69 -6.02
C GLY A 184 6.07 -3.41 -5.51
N LEU A 185 5.27 -2.48 -4.96
CA LEU A 185 5.74 -1.21 -4.39
C LEU A 185 6.63 -1.40 -3.16
N PHE A 186 6.46 -2.51 -2.43
CA PHE A 186 7.20 -2.82 -1.21
C PHE A 186 8.39 -3.76 -1.46
N GLY A 187 8.14 -4.89 -2.15
CA GLY A 187 9.13 -5.95 -2.35
C GLY A 187 9.83 -5.92 -3.71
N GLY A 188 9.38 -5.07 -4.64
CA GLY A 188 9.95 -4.94 -5.97
C GLY A 188 9.60 -6.09 -6.93
N PRO A 189 10.31 -6.20 -8.06
CA PRO A 189 9.98 -7.14 -9.14
C PRO A 189 9.98 -8.61 -8.72
N PHE A 190 10.83 -8.98 -7.76
CA PHE A 190 10.94 -10.36 -7.28
C PHE A 190 9.82 -10.77 -6.31
N VAL A 191 8.97 -9.82 -5.90
CA VAL A 191 7.78 -10.08 -5.08
C VAL A 191 6.53 -9.79 -5.92
N GLY A 192 6.42 -8.57 -6.46
CA GLY A 192 5.20 -8.10 -7.14
C GLY A 192 4.81 -8.89 -8.38
N ILE A 193 5.77 -9.18 -9.26
CA ILE A 193 5.49 -9.89 -10.52
C ILE A 193 5.05 -11.34 -10.25
N PRO A 194 5.79 -12.16 -9.46
CA PRO A 194 5.36 -13.50 -9.13
C PRO A 194 4.01 -13.55 -8.40
N VAL A 195 3.77 -12.67 -7.43
CA VAL A 195 2.49 -12.57 -6.71
C VAL A 195 1.36 -12.24 -7.70
N GLY A 196 1.59 -11.31 -8.62
CA GLY A 196 0.64 -10.95 -9.67
C GLY A 196 0.32 -12.12 -10.59
N ILE A 197 1.33 -12.88 -11.04
CA ILE A 197 1.13 -14.06 -11.91
C ILE A 197 0.31 -15.14 -11.20
N ILE A 198 0.66 -15.47 -9.95
CA ILE A 198 -0.06 -16.51 -9.18
C ILE A 198 -1.52 -16.10 -8.95
N SER A 199 -1.74 -14.86 -8.54
CA SER A 199 -3.09 -14.33 -8.28
C SER A 199 -3.91 -14.19 -9.56
N ALA A 200 -3.27 -13.82 -10.67
CA ALA A 200 -3.92 -13.75 -11.98
C ALA A 200 -4.31 -15.14 -12.49
N ALA A 201 -3.44 -16.14 -12.35
CA ALA A 201 -3.75 -17.51 -12.72
C ALA A 201 -4.94 -18.04 -11.91
N TYR A 202 -4.96 -17.77 -10.60
CA TYR A 202 -6.08 -18.14 -9.75
C TYR A 202 -7.36 -17.40 -10.16
N ARG A 203 -7.30 -16.08 -10.38
CA ARG A 203 -8.46 -15.30 -10.85
C ARG A 203 -8.99 -15.82 -12.19
N PHE A 204 -8.10 -16.12 -13.14
CA PHE A 204 -8.49 -16.64 -14.44
C PHE A 204 -9.21 -18.00 -14.31
N SER A 205 -8.73 -18.87 -13.41
CA SER A 205 -9.32 -20.18 -13.16
C SER A 205 -10.75 -20.14 -12.59
N MET A 206 -11.15 -19.03 -11.94
CA MET A 206 -12.52 -18.86 -11.44
C MET A 206 -13.56 -18.64 -12.55
N GLY A 207 -13.13 -18.34 -13.78
CA GLY A 207 -14.05 -18.09 -14.89
C GLY A 207 -14.90 -16.83 -14.69
N GLY A 208 -15.97 -16.73 -15.49
CA GLY A 208 -16.86 -15.57 -15.54
C GLY A 208 -16.40 -14.46 -16.50
N VAL A 209 -17.28 -13.50 -16.75
CA VAL A 209 -17.10 -12.46 -17.77
C VAL A 209 -15.88 -11.58 -17.52
N THR A 210 -15.51 -11.34 -16.26
CA THR A 210 -14.33 -10.54 -15.90
C THR A 210 -13.05 -11.35 -15.71
N ALA A 211 -13.03 -12.67 -15.98
CA ALA A 211 -11.88 -13.53 -15.71
C ALA A 211 -10.59 -13.06 -16.38
N LEU A 212 -10.65 -12.87 -17.69
CA LEU A 212 -9.51 -12.45 -18.50
C LEU A 212 -9.07 -11.01 -18.18
N PRO A 213 -9.94 -9.98 -18.23
CA PRO A 213 -9.50 -8.60 -17.96
C PRO A 213 -8.94 -8.43 -16.55
N CYS A 214 -9.59 -9.01 -15.53
CA CYS A 214 -9.09 -8.95 -14.17
C CYS A 214 -7.76 -9.67 -14.00
N ALA A 215 -7.57 -10.85 -14.62
CA ALA A 215 -6.30 -11.56 -14.55
C ALA A 215 -5.16 -10.75 -15.20
N VAL A 216 -5.39 -10.19 -16.38
CA VAL A 216 -4.39 -9.36 -17.07
C VAL A 216 -4.06 -8.11 -16.25
N SER A 217 -5.06 -7.37 -15.77
CA SER A 217 -4.86 -6.22 -14.89
C SER A 217 -4.09 -6.59 -13.63
N THR A 218 -4.31 -7.78 -13.07
CA THR A 218 -3.59 -8.25 -11.87
C THR A 218 -2.10 -8.41 -12.13
N VAL A 219 -1.71 -9.00 -13.26
CA VAL A 219 -0.28 -9.10 -13.63
C VAL A 219 0.32 -7.71 -13.83
N ILE A 220 -0.39 -6.84 -14.55
CA ILE A 220 0.05 -5.46 -14.81
C ILE A 220 0.20 -4.69 -13.50
N SER A 221 -0.67 -4.89 -12.51
CA SER A 221 -0.56 -4.28 -11.18
C SER A 221 0.78 -4.61 -10.52
N GLY A 222 1.17 -5.89 -10.57
CA GLY A 222 2.45 -6.36 -10.04
C GLY A 222 3.64 -5.73 -10.76
N ILE A 223 3.55 -5.58 -12.09
CA ILE A 223 4.56 -4.92 -12.91
C ILE A 223 4.66 -3.42 -12.58
N VAL A 224 3.54 -2.70 -12.57
CA VAL A 224 3.49 -1.26 -12.28
C VAL A 224 4.06 -0.98 -10.90
N GLY A 225 3.61 -1.70 -9.86
CA GLY A 225 4.15 -1.55 -8.51
C GLY A 225 5.67 -1.80 -8.45
N SER A 226 6.13 -2.85 -9.15
CA SER A 226 7.55 -3.19 -9.21
C SER A 226 8.39 -2.15 -9.96
N LEU A 227 7.86 -1.55 -11.02
CA LEU A 227 8.50 -0.45 -11.75
C LEU A 227 8.63 0.77 -10.86
N PHE A 228 7.56 1.18 -10.17
CA PHE A 228 7.59 2.29 -9.22
C PHE A 228 8.59 2.05 -8.09
N PHE A 229 8.71 0.82 -7.60
CA PHE A 229 9.74 0.47 -6.63
C PHE A 229 11.17 0.71 -7.16
N ILE A 230 11.47 0.33 -8.40
CA ILE A 230 12.80 0.56 -9.02
C ILE A 230 13.05 2.05 -9.29
N LEU A 231 12.01 2.73 -9.78
CA LEU A 231 12.04 4.15 -10.12
C LEU A 231 12.20 5.03 -8.89
N ASN A 232 11.59 4.65 -7.77
CA ASN A 232 11.68 5.34 -6.48
C ASN A 232 12.83 4.85 -5.59
N ASP A 233 13.91 4.37 -6.21
CA ASP A 233 15.14 3.93 -5.51
C ASP A 233 14.92 2.90 -4.41
N LYS A 234 14.03 1.93 -4.67
CA LYS A 234 13.66 0.84 -3.74
C LYS A 234 13.00 1.33 -2.45
N LYS A 235 12.40 2.52 -2.48
CA LYS A 235 11.63 3.09 -1.38
C LYS A 235 10.15 2.98 -1.71
N PHE A 236 9.36 2.68 -0.69
CA PHE A 236 7.91 2.78 -0.82
C PHE A 236 7.53 4.24 -1.14
N PRO A 237 6.58 4.48 -2.06
CA PRO A 237 6.14 5.84 -2.40
C PRO A 237 5.60 6.61 -1.19
N ARG A 238 5.56 7.94 -1.30
CA ARG A 238 4.88 8.76 -0.28
C ARG A 238 3.37 8.46 -0.29
N PRO A 239 2.64 8.68 0.83
CA PRO A 239 1.20 8.38 0.88
C PRO A 239 0.40 8.98 -0.27
N LEU A 240 0.64 10.25 -0.61
CA LEU A 240 -0.03 10.92 -1.74
C LEU A 240 0.28 10.25 -3.09
N GLU A 241 1.53 9.87 -3.32
CA GLU A 241 1.94 9.18 -4.56
C GLU A 241 1.29 7.79 -4.65
N ALA A 242 1.27 7.05 -3.54
CA ALA A 242 0.63 5.75 -3.47
C ALA A 242 -0.89 5.84 -3.77
N ILE A 243 -1.57 6.85 -3.21
CA ILE A 243 -2.98 7.14 -3.50
C ILE A 243 -3.18 7.39 -5.00
N ILE A 244 -2.39 8.28 -5.60
CA ILE A 244 -2.54 8.66 -7.01
C ILE A 244 -2.32 7.43 -7.91
N ILE A 245 -1.28 6.64 -7.65
CA ILE A 245 -0.99 5.42 -8.43
C ILE A 245 -2.16 4.44 -8.33
N MET A 246 -2.67 4.18 -7.12
CA MET A 246 -3.75 3.20 -6.92
C MET A 246 -5.08 3.67 -7.50
N PHE A 247 -5.42 4.95 -7.33
CA PHE A 247 -6.61 5.56 -7.93
C PHE A 247 -6.59 5.39 -9.45
N LEU A 248 -5.49 5.82 -10.09
CA LEU A 248 -5.36 5.74 -11.54
C LEU A 248 -5.32 4.29 -12.03
N PHE A 249 -4.66 3.41 -11.28
CA PHE A 249 -4.59 1.99 -11.64
C PHE A 249 -5.95 1.29 -11.54
N THR A 250 -6.78 1.65 -10.55
CA THR A 250 -8.13 1.06 -10.44
C THR A 250 -9.00 1.44 -11.64
N GLY A 251 -8.91 2.69 -12.10
CA GLY A 251 -9.56 3.08 -13.36
C GLY A 251 -8.98 2.38 -14.59
N PHE A 252 -7.67 2.14 -14.63
CA PHE A 252 -7.07 1.31 -15.68
C PHE A 252 -7.61 -0.13 -15.65
N GLU A 253 -7.78 -0.73 -14.47
CA GLU A 253 -8.37 -2.06 -14.34
C GLU A 253 -9.80 -2.10 -14.90
N MET A 254 -10.62 -1.09 -14.60
CA MET A 254 -11.98 -0.98 -15.16
C MET A 254 -11.96 -0.76 -16.68
N LEU A 255 -11.00 0.01 -17.19
CA LEU A 255 -10.82 0.15 -18.65
C LEU A 255 -10.54 -1.21 -19.29
N MET A 256 -9.68 -2.03 -18.69
CA MET A 256 -9.40 -3.38 -19.20
C MET A 256 -10.66 -4.24 -19.24
N VAL A 257 -11.55 -4.11 -18.23
CA VAL A 257 -12.86 -4.76 -18.25
C VAL A 257 -13.70 -4.31 -19.45
N VAL A 258 -13.81 -3.00 -19.71
CA VAL A 258 -14.54 -2.46 -20.87
C VAL A 258 -13.95 -2.92 -22.21
N VAL A 259 -12.62 -2.91 -22.34
CA VAL A 259 -11.95 -3.18 -23.62
C VAL A 259 -11.98 -4.68 -23.97
N MET A 260 -11.94 -5.55 -22.97
CA MET A 260 -11.82 -7.00 -23.18
C MET A 260 -13.13 -7.77 -22.96
N THR A 261 -14.22 -7.07 -22.67
CA THR A 261 -15.55 -7.65 -22.45
C THR A 261 -16.56 -6.91 -23.32
N PRO A 262 -17.61 -7.56 -23.86
CA PRO A 262 -18.63 -6.86 -24.64
C PRO A 262 -19.24 -5.68 -23.88
N SER A 263 -19.46 -4.55 -24.56
CA SER A 263 -19.92 -3.29 -23.95
C SER A 263 -21.25 -3.43 -23.21
N ASP A 264 -22.16 -4.20 -23.77
CA ASP A 264 -23.52 -4.40 -23.25
C ASP A 264 -23.51 -5.18 -21.93
N ILE A 265 -22.40 -5.84 -21.66
CA ILE A 265 -22.10 -6.61 -20.45
C ILE A 265 -21.28 -5.71 -19.51
N SER A 266 -20.13 -5.17 -19.94
CA SER A 266 -19.20 -4.46 -19.06
C SER A 266 -19.73 -3.18 -18.42
N PHE A 267 -20.47 -2.34 -19.16
CA PHE A 267 -20.88 -1.03 -18.65
C PHE A 267 -21.90 -1.09 -17.51
N PRO A 268 -22.94 -1.96 -17.56
CA PRO A 268 -23.85 -2.17 -16.44
C PRO A 268 -23.14 -2.48 -15.12
N PHE A 269 -22.16 -3.41 -15.12
CA PHE A 269 -21.53 -3.82 -13.86
C PHE A 269 -20.54 -2.77 -13.34
N ILE A 270 -19.82 -2.08 -14.23
CA ILE A 270 -18.83 -1.07 -13.84
C ILE A 270 -19.46 0.08 -13.04
N HIS A 271 -20.76 0.35 -13.25
CA HIS A 271 -21.51 1.36 -12.50
C HIS A 271 -21.38 1.19 -10.99
N ASN A 272 -21.65 -0.02 -10.50
CA ASN A 272 -21.60 -0.33 -9.08
C ASN A 272 -20.23 -0.86 -8.69
N LEU A 273 -19.64 -1.76 -9.48
CA LEU A 273 -18.35 -2.39 -9.16
C LEU A 273 -17.18 -1.40 -8.97
N TYR A 274 -17.08 -0.38 -9.84
CA TYR A 274 -15.95 0.54 -9.84
C TYR A 274 -15.82 1.36 -8.56
N PRO A 275 -16.84 2.09 -8.07
CA PRO A 275 -16.73 2.91 -6.88
C PRO A 275 -16.39 2.10 -5.61
N GLU A 276 -16.90 0.87 -5.44
CA GLU A 276 -16.58 0.07 -4.25
C GLU A 276 -15.13 -0.45 -4.28
N MET A 277 -14.69 -0.95 -5.44
CA MET A 277 -13.31 -1.39 -5.62
C MET A 277 -12.31 -0.22 -5.50
N LEU A 278 -12.67 0.96 -6.02
CA LEU A 278 -11.87 2.18 -5.89
C LEU A 278 -11.77 2.62 -4.43
N PHE A 279 -12.89 2.67 -3.72
CA PHE A 279 -12.92 2.99 -2.30
C PHE A 279 -12.01 2.06 -1.52
N ALA A 280 -12.21 0.75 -1.64
CA ALA A 280 -11.46 -0.23 -0.87
C ALA A 280 -9.96 -0.21 -1.20
N SER A 281 -9.60 -0.10 -2.49
CA SER A 281 -8.20 -0.09 -2.93
C SER A 281 -7.46 1.17 -2.49
N VAL A 282 -8.09 2.34 -2.59
CA VAL A 282 -7.50 3.61 -2.16
C VAL A 282 -7.35 3.65 -0.64
N VAL A 283 -8.40 3.28 0.12
CA VAL A 283 -8.32 3.21 1.59
C VAL A 283 -7.23 2.25 2.02
N GLY A 284 -7.13 1.08 1.40
CA GLY A 284 -6.13 0.09 1.77
C GLY A 284 -4.70 0.53 1.50
N ILE A 285 -4.43 1.18 0.37
CA ILE A 285 -3.08 1.67 0.09
C ILE A 285 -2.69 2.85 1.01
N ILE A 286 -3.65 3.69 1.41
CA ILE A 286 -3.44 4.75 2.41
C ILE A 286 -3.00 4.13 3.73
N LEU A 287 -3.79 3.18 4.24
CA LEU A 287 -3.54 2.54 5.52
C LEU A 287 -2.19 1.80 5.51
N PHE A 288 -1.88 1.09 4.43
CA PHE A 288 -0.57 0.45 4.27
C PHE A 288 0.56 1.47 4.24
N SER A 289 0.43 2.55 3.46
CA SER A 289 1.46 3.58 3.34
C SER A 289 1.73 4.27 4.67
N LEU A 290 0.67 4.55 5.44
CA LEU A 290 0.77 5.13 6.78
C LEU A 290 1.46 4.15 7.73
N ALA A 291 1.10 2.87 7.71
CA ALA A 291 1.73 1.88 8.55
C ALA A 291 3.24 1.74 8.26
N ILE A 292 3.64 1.73 7.00
CA ILE A 292 5.07 1.71 6.62
C ILE A 292 5.78 2.97 7.09
N LYS A 293 5.17 4.15 6.90
CA LYS A 293 5.72 5.43 7.38
C LYS A 293 5.86 5.40 8.91
N THR A 294 4.84 4.95 9.62
CA THR A 294 4.86 4.83 11.08
C THR A 294 5.98 3.92 11.54
N ARG A 295 6.04 2.71 10.97
CA ARG A 295 7.07 1.72 11.33
C ARG A 295 8.49 2.21 11.06
N LYS A 296 8.69 2.97 9.99
CA LYS A 296 9.99 3.54 9.67
C LYS A 296 10.43 4.57 10.71
N GLU A 297 9.55 5.51 11.03
CA GLU A 297 9.81 6.53 12.05
C GLU A 297 10.03 5.89 13.45
N ASP A 298 9.24 4.89 13.85
CA ASP A 298 9.47 4.15 15.12
C ASP A 298 10.88 3.53 15.18
N MET A 299 11.34 2.99 14.05
CA MET A 299 12.67 2.39 13.95
C MET A 299 13.79 3.43 14.01
N GLU A 300 13.57 4.60 13.41
CA GLU A 300 14.52 5.73 13.45
C GLU A 300 14.64 6.29 14.88
N SER A 301 13.51 6.51 15.56
CA SER A 301 13.50 6.95 16.97
C SER A 301 14.18 5.95 17.91
N SER A 302 13.86 4.66 17.80
CA SER A 302 14.49 3.61 18.63
C SER A 302 15.99 3.46 18.36
N ASN A 303 16.47 3.77 17.16
CA ASN A 303 17.90 3.72 16.86
C ASN A 303 18.63 4.94 17.42
N GLY A 304 18.02 6.13 17.36
CA GLY A 304 18.56 7.34 17.98
C GLY A 304 18.70 7.22 19.50
N GLU A 305 17.69 6.67 20.17
CA GLU A 305 17.73 6.42 21.63
C GLU A 305 18.84 5.41 22.01
N LYS A 306 19.06 4.38 21.18
CA LYS A 306 20.17 3.44 21.39
C LYS A 306 21.54 4.09 21.20
N GLU A 307 21.67 4.96 20.19
CA GLU A 307 22.90 5.70 19.95
C GLU A 307 23.22 6.66 21.10
N SER A 308 22.21 7.37 21.64
CA SER A 308 22.40 8.24 22.80
C SER A 308 22.78 7.46 24.05
N ILE A 309 22.14 6.31 24.32
CA ILE A 309 22.52 5.45 25.45
C ILE A 309 23.95 4.92 25.29
N ILE A 310 24.36 4.55 24.07
CA ILE A 310 25.73 4.10 23.81
C ILE A 310 26.74 5.23 24.03
N GLU A 311 26.41 6.46 23.63
CA GLU A 311 27.24 7.64 23.83
C GLU A 311 27.36 7.98 25.32
N GLU A 312 26.25 8.00 26.05
CA GLU A 312 26.23 8.19 27.50
C GLU A 312 27.03 7.10 28.24
N LEU A 313 26.90 5.83 27.84
CA LEU A 313 27.69 4.73 28.39
C LEU A 313 29.19 4.90 28.09
N LYS A 314 29.56 5.37 26.89
CA LYS A 314 30.97 5.64 26.54
C LYS A 314 31.53 6.79 27.36
N ASP A 315 30.78 7.88 27.51
CA ASP A 315 31.20 9.04 28.31
C ASP A 315 31.35 8.65 29.79
N ASN A 316 30.45 7.83 30.33
CA ASN A 316 30.57 7.26 31.67
C ASN A 316 31.79 6.33 31.81
N LEU A 317 32.09 5.52 30.79
CA LEU A 317 33.28 4.65 30.77
C LEU A 317 34.59 5.45 30.68
N ASP A 318 34.64 6.54 29.91
CA ASP A 318 35.84 7.37 29.75
C ASP A 318 36.03 8.40 30.89
N SER A 319 34.96 8.71 31.63
CA SER A 319 35.03 9.52 32.86
C SER A 319 35.30 8.70 34.13
N SER A 320 35.21 7.37 34.06
CA SER A 320 35.59 6.49 35.17
C SER A 320 37.11 6.52 35.40
N ASP A 321 37.52 7.07 36.54
CA ASP A 321 38.93 7.17 36.95
C ASP A 321 39.60 5.79 37.08
N GLU A 322 38.87 4.76 37.54
CA GLU A 322 39.36 3.38 37.62
C GLU A 322 39.68 2.80 36.23
N ILE A 323 38.83 3.05 35.24
CA ILE A 323 39.01 2.56 33.87
C ILE A 323 40.14 3.32 33.17
N LYS A 324 40.31 4.62 33.44
CA LYS A 324 41.47 5.39 32.99
C LYS A 324 42.77 4.84 33.56
N ALA A 325 42.82 4.59 34.87
CA ALA A 325 44.00 4.03 35.52
C ALA A 325 44.39 2.67 34.91
N LEU A 326 43.42 1.78 34.71
CA LEU A 326 43.63 0.48 34.04
C LEU A 326 44.10 0.62 32.58
N LYS A 327 43.54 1.54 31.80
CA LYS A 327 44.00 1.81 30.41
C LYS A 327 45.45 2.29 30.36
N ASP A 328 45.84 3.14 31.31
CA ASP A 328 47.21 3.66 31.40
C ASP A 328 48.19 2.59 31.85
N GLU A 329 47.80 1.73 32.79
CA GLU A 329 48.60 0.59 33.26
C GLU A 329 48.81 -0.47 32.17
N ILE A 330 47.80 -0.72 31.34
CA ILE A 330 47.95 -1.59 30.16
C ILE A 330 48.90 -0.96 29.13
N ARG A 331 48.88 0.38 28.96
CA ARG A 331 49.77 1.08 28.03
C ARG A 331 51.23 1.02 28.47
N THR A 332 51.51 1.19 29.77
CA THR A 332 52.87 1.05 30.31
C THR A 332 53.38 -0.37 30.13
N LEU A 333 52.60 -1.38 30.54
CA LEU A 333 52.96 -2.79 30.35
C LEU A 333 53.22 -3.14 28.88
N LYS A 334 52.44 -2.60 27.95
CA LYS A 334 52.64 -2.84 26.51
C LYS A 334 53.94 -2.22 25.98
N LYS A 335 54.31 -1.04 26.48
CA LYS A 335 55.60 -0.39 26.18
C LYS A 335 56.77 -1.21 26.73
N ASP A 336 56.64 -1.73 27.95
CA ASP A 336 57.67 -2.55 28.58
C ASP A 336 57.89 -3.85 27.81
N ILE A 337 56.81 -4.50 27.37
CA ILE A 337 56.87 -5.69 26.49
C ILE A 337 57.53 -5.37 25.14
N GLU A 338 57.24 -4.20 24.54
CA GLU A 338 57.89 -3.80 23.29
C GLU A 338 59.39 -3.50 23.45
N ASN A 339 59.79 -2.93 24.58
CA ASN A 339 61.19 -2.68 24.89
C ASN A 339 61.95 -4.00 25.13
N LEU A 340 61.35 -4.92 25.87
CA LEU A 340 61.90 -6.27 26.10
C LEU A 340 61.99 -7.12 24.82
N LYS A 341 61.20 -6.81 23.79
CA LYS A 341 61.31 -7.47 22.47
C LYS A 341 62.40 -6.88 21.56
N LYS A 342 62.99 -5.74 21.94
CA LYS A 342 64.04 -5.06 21.17
C LYS A 342 65.45 -5.34 21.71
N GLU A 343 65.55 -5.90 22.91
CA GLU A 343 66.78 -6.49 23.49
C GLU A 343 66.95 -7.94 23.06
#